data_AF-A0A7W1E020-F1
#
_entry.id   AF-A0A7W1E020-F1
#
_cell.length_a   1.000
_cell.length_b   1.000
_cell.length_c   1.000
_cell.angle_alpha   90.00
_cell.angle_beta   90.00
_cell.angle_gamma   90.00
#
_symmetry.space_group_name_H-M   'P 1'
#
loop_
_entity.id
_entity.type
_entity.pdbx_description
1 polymer ?
#
loop_
_entity_poly.entity_id
_entity_poly.type
_entity_poly.pdbx_seq_one_letter_code
_entity_poly.pdbx_strand_id
1 'polypeptide(L)'
;MEADKRTHSVPLETEDGEVVIGQQNVGPGVVRGSGDSPDPNAPPQAPAPGATDGTSVSGMPTGNQTITEVIDEYEDAGYDGQFMAATDGHLKCLTCNQDVRADEVAVYGLRRLEGVSDPADMSAIAALECPRCGAKGTVAIKYGPEASPDEADVLRVLEKEPLP
;
A
#
# COMPACT_ATOMS: atom_id res chain seq x y z
N MET A 1 -15.00 -64.60 19.20
CA MET A 1 -13.54 -64.79 19.16
C MET A 1 -13.12 -64.51 17.73
N GLU A 2 -12.13 -63.69 17.36
CA GLU A 2 -11.05 -63.02 18.09
C GLU A 2 -10.41 -61.99 17.13
N ALA A 3 -9.49 -61.19 17.66
CA ALA A 3 -8.57 -60.26 16.97
C ALA A 3 -9.10 -58.85 16.66
N ASP A 4 -8.81 -57.92 17.56
CA ASP A 4 -8.56 -56.53 17.16
C ASP A 4 -7.34 -56.01 17.93
N LYS A 5 -6.20 -55.92 17.23
CA LYS A 5 -5.03 -55.16 17.68
C LYS A 5 -5.33 -53.68 17.41
N ARG A 6 -5.79 -52.96 18.43
CA ARG A 6 -5.78 -51.49 18.43
C ARG A 6 -4.80 -51.00 19.49
N THR A 7 -3.63 -50.59 19.01
CA THR A 7 -2.75 -49.70 19.76
C THR A 7 -3.45 -48.35 19.89
N HIS A 8 -3.47 -47.85 21.13
CA HIS A 8 -4.04 -46.59 21.56
C HIS A 8 -3.44 -45.38 20.82
N SER A 9 -4.32 -44.46 20.41
CA SER A 9 -3.99 -43.05 20.16
C SER A 9 -4.80 -42.24 21.17
N VAL A 10 -4.13 -41.52 22.06
CA VAL A 10 -4.78 -40.44 22.82
C VAL A 10 -4.85 -39.20 21.92
N PRO A 11 -5.94 -38.41 22.01
CA PRO A 11 -6.15 -37.25 21.14
C PRO A 11 -5.22 -36.10 21.56
N LEU A 12 -4.56 -35.50 20.58
CA LEU A 12 -4.03 -34.16 20.71
C LEU A 12 -5.18 -33.22 20.29
N GLU A 13 -5.96 -32.81 21.27
CA GLU A 13 -6.86 -31.67 21.11
C GLU A 13 -5.99 -30.42 21.02
N THR A 14 -5.95 -29.83 19.84
CA THR A 14 -5.66 -28.41 19.66
C THR A 14 -6.90 -27.81 19.01
N GLU A 15 -7.68 -27.12 19.83
CA GLU A 15 -8.71 -26.18 19.43
C GLU A 15 -8.09 -24.98 18.68
N ASP A 16 -8.90 -24.42 17.78
CA ASP A 16 -8.60 -23.29 16.86
C ASP A 16 -7.85 -23.61 15.54
N GLY A 17 -8.55 -24.31 14.63
CA GLY A 17 -9.21 -23.58 13.54
C GLY A 17 -8.47 -23.17 12.27
N GLU A 18 -7.19 -23.48 12.06
CA GLU A 18 -6.50 -23.10 10.79
C GLU A 18 -6.47 -24.26 9.77
N VAL A 19 -7.27 -24.13 8.70
CA VAL A 19 -7.19 -25.01 7.52
C VAL A 19 -5.99 -24.56 6.68
N VAL A 20 -4.88 -25.26 6.82
CA VAL A 20 -3.78 -25.19 5.86
C VAL A 20 -4.17 -25.89 4.56
N ILE A 21 -4.59 -25.11 3.55
CA ILE A 21 -4.62 -25.61 2.17
C ILE A 21 -3.18 -25.77 1.68
N GLY A 22 -2.66 -26.99 1.73
CA GLY A 22 -1.36 -27.32 1.17
C GLY A 22 -1.35 -27.13 -0.34
N GLN A 23 -0.58 -26.15 -0.85
CA GLN A 23 -0.24 -26.10 -2.26
C GLN A 23 0.82 -27.17 -2.56
N GLN A 24 0.37 -28.29 -3.13
CA GLN A 24 1.25 -29.25 -3.82
C GLN A 24 1.11 -29.02 -5.33
N ASN A 25 1.95 -28.15 -5.90
CA ASN A 25 2.13 -28.07 -7.35
C ASN A 25 3.48 -28.71 -7.74
N VAL A 26 3.48 -30.03 -7.91
CA VAL A 26 4.55 -30.73 -8.63
C VAL A 26 3.96 -31.47 -9.83
N GLY A 27 3.98 -30.81 -10.99
CA GLY A 27 3.75 -31.47 -12.27
C GLY A 27 5.03 -32.18 -12.74
N PRO A 28 4.94 -33.35 -13.40
CA PRO A 28 6.12 -34.05 -13.90
C PRO A 28 6.60 -33.38 -15.19
N GLY A 29 7.82 -32.81 -15.19
CA GLY A 29 8.43 -32.33 -16.44
C GLY A 29 9.45 -31.19 -16.37
N VAL A 30 9.92 -30.75 -15.21
CA VAL A 30 11.00 -29.75 -15.17
C VAL A 30 12.33 -30.38 -15.59
N VAL A 31 12.71 -30.14 -16.84
CA VAL A 31 14.10 -30.20 -17.29
C VAL A 31 14.89 -29.11 -16.57
N ARG A 32 16.03 -29.49 -15.98
CA ARG A 32 16.97 -28.54 -15.37
C ARG A 32 17.54 -27.63 -16.46
N GLY A 33 17.02 -26.41 -16.54
CA GLY A 33 17.62 -25.35 -17.35
C GLY A 33 18.95 -24.94 -16.76
N SER A 34 20.03 -25.24 -17.47
CA SER A 34 21.38 -24.73 -17.25
C SER A 34 21.35 -23.20 -17.18
N GLY A 35 22.01 -22.63 -16.18
CA GLY A 35 22.15 -21.17 -16.05
C GLY A 35 22.94 -20.61 -17.22
N ASP A 36 22.24 -19.95 -18.14
CA ASP A 36 22.81 -19.04 -19.11
C ASP A 36 22.70 -17.63 -18.50
N SER A 37 23.84 -17.01 -18.21
CA SER A 37 23.89 -15.65 -17.71
C SER A 37 23.29 -14.69 -18.74
N PRO A 38 22.39 -13.77 -18.37
CA PRO A 38 21.74 -12.90 -19.35
C PRO A 38 22.74 -11.99 -20.05
N ASP A 39 22.66 -11.97 -21.38
CA ASP A 39 23.48 -11.13 -22.26
C ASP A 39 23.22 -9.63 -21.99
N PRO A 40 24.24 -8.82 -21.69
CA PRO A 40 24.07 -7.40 -21.34
C PRO A 40 23.70 -6.50 -22.53
N ASN A 41 23.63 -7.03 -23.75
CA ASN A 41 23.26 -6.28 -24.95
C ASN A 41 21.94 -6.75 -25.57
N ALA A 42 21.15 -7.56 -24.85
CA ALA A 42 19.81 -7.91 -25.29
C ALA A 42 18.92 -6.65 -25.35
N PRO A 43 18.31 -6.31 -26.50
CA PRO A 43 17.33 -5.22 -26.56
C PRO A 43 16.13 -5.56 -25.66
N PRO A 44 15.46 -4.56 -25.07
CA PRO A 44 14.33 -4.81 -24.17
C PRO A 44 13.26 -5.59 -24.92
N GLN A 45 12.94 -6.78 -24.43
CA GLN A 45 11.82 -7.56 -24.95
C GLN A 45 10.53 -6.80 -24.60
N ALA A 46 9.67 -6.60 -25.59
CA ALA A 46 8.34 -6.05 -25.38
C ALA A 46 7.57 -6.91 -24.37
N PRO A 47 6.78 -6.30 -23.46
CA PRO A 47 6.01 -7.05 -22.48
C PRO A 47 5.04 -7.99 -23.19
N ALA A 48 4.92 -9.22 -22.66
CA ALA A 48 4.02 -10.23 -23.19
C ALA A 48 2.55 -9.74 -23.13
N PRO A 49 1.73 -10.00 -24.16
CA PRO A 49 0.31 -9.68 -24.12
C PRO A 49 -0.40 -10.65 -23.17
N GLY A 50 -0.80 -10.16 -21.99
CA GLY A 50 -1.48 -10.96 -20.98
C GLY A 50 -1.63 -10.34 -19.59
N ALA A 51 -1.07 -9.16 -19.31
CA ALA A 51 -1.42 -8.40 -18.11
C ALA A 51 -2.78 -7.73 -18.33
N THR A 52 -3.87 -8.41 -17.99
CA THR A 52 -5.17 -7.76 -17.89
C THR A 52 -5.20 -6.92 -16.62
N ASP A 53 -5.38 -5.61 -16.82
CA ASP A 53 -5.87 -4.61 -15.87
C ASP A 53 -6.69 -5.22 -14.73
N GLY A 54 -6.13 -5.13 -13.53
CA GLY A 54 -6.92 -5.14 -12.31
C GLY A 54 -7.73 -3.85 -12.24
N THR A 55 -8.89 -3.82 -12.89
CA THR A 55 -9.92 -2.82 -12.58
C THR A 55 -10.44 -3.14 -11.18
N SER A 56 -9.79 -2.60 -10.16
CA SER A 56 -10.30 -2.62 -8.80
C SER A 56 -11.39 -1.56 -8.69
N VAL A 57 -12.63 -2.05 -8.76
CA VAL A 57 -13.85 -1.32 -8.43
C VAL A 57 -13.73 -0.60 -7.08
N SER A 58 -14.26 0.62 -7.01
CA SER A 58 -14.31 1.46 -5.82
C SER A 58 -14.81 0.74 -4.57
N GLY A 59 -14.09 0.91 -3.46
CA GLY A 59 -14.70 0.94 -2.12
C GLY A 59 -14.60 -0.30 -1.24
N MET A 60 -13.49 -1.05 -1.24
CA MET A 60 -13.18 -2.01 -0.15
C MET A 60 -11.87 -1.62 0.53
N PRO A 61 -11.75 -1.70 1.88
CA PRO A 61 -10.48 -1.54 2.56
C PRO A 61 -9.56 -2.70 2.17
N THR A 62 -8.64 -2.44 1.26
CA THR A 62 -7.58 -3.36 0.86
C THR A 62 -6.54 -3.41 1.96
N GLY A 63 -6.70 -4.32 2.92
CA GLY A 63 -5.75 -4.53 4.03
C GLY A 63 -4.35 -5.01 3.61
N ASN A 64 -3.93 -4.76 2.37
CA ASN A 64 -2.63 -5.17 1.82
C ASN A 64 -1.99 -4.11 0.91
N GLN A 65 -2.56 -2.91 0.76
CA GLN A 65 -1.91 -1.85 -0.02
C GLN A 65 -0.77 -1.22 0.78
N THR A 66 0.42 -1.20 0.18
CA THR A 66 1.58 -0.47 0.66
C THR A 66 1.43 1.04 0.41
N ILE A 67 2.18 1.84 1.16
CA ILE A 67 2.27 3.29 0.94
C ILE A 67 2.71 3.60 -0.49
N THR A 68 3.67 2.84 -1.02
CA THR A 68 4.20 3.02 -2.38
C THR A 68 3.12 2.79 -3.42
N GLU A 69 2.34 1.71 -3.33
CA GLU A 69 1.25 1.45 -4.28
C GLU A 69 0.20 2.57 -4.31
N VAL A 70 -0.15 3.13 -3.14
CA VAL A 70 -1.10 4.25 -3.09
C VAL A 70 -0.51 5.54 -3.67
N ILE A 71 0.78 5.78 -3.49
CA ILE A 71 1.47 6.92 -4.11
C ILE A 71 1.50 6.73 -5.63
N ASP A 72 1.90 5.55 -6.12
CA ASP A 72 1.95 5.22 -7.54
C ASP A 72 0.57 5.43 -8.21
N GLU A 73 -0.52 4.99 -7.57
CA GLU A 73 -1.87 5.22 -8.08
C GLU A 73 -2.25 6.70 -8.18
N TYR A 74 -1.79 7.53 -7.24
CA TYR A 74 -2.00 8.97 -7.32
C TYR A 74 -1.10 9.61 -8.39
N GLU A 75 0.14 9.17 -8.54
CA GLU A 75 1.02 9.62 -9.62
C GLU A 75 0.44 9.28 -11.00
N ASP A 76 -0.08 8.07 -11.20
CA ASP A 76 -0.81 7.66 -12.41
C ASP A 76 -2.06 8.52 -12.68
N ALA A 77 -2.68 9.08 -11.63
CA ALA A 77 -3.79 10.02 -11.72
C ALA A 77 -3.35 11.49 -11.93
N GLY A 78 -2.05 11.76 -12.05
CA GLY A 78 -1.47 13.08 -12.29
C GLY A 78 -1.13 13.89 -11.04
N TYR A 79 -0.91 13.24 -9.90
CA TYR A 79 -0.43 13.85 -8.66
C TYR A 79 1.08 13.61 -8.49
N ASP A 80 1.88 14.02 -9.48
CA ASP A 80 3.34 13.78 -9.53
C ASP A 80 4.17 14.65 -8.57
N GLY A 81 3.55 15.62 -7.91
CA GLY A 81 4.18 16.48 -6.92
C GLY A 81 4.24 15.85 -5.54
N GLN A 82 4.98 16.50 -4.64
CA GLN A 82 5.04 16.09 -3.24
C GLN A 82 4.83 17.29 -2.32
N PHE A 83 4.23 17.01 -1.17
CA PHE A 83 4.06 17.93 -0.06
C PHE A 83 4.66 17.33 1.20
N MET A 84 5.04 18.18 2.14
CA MET A 84 5.55 17.78 3.45
C MET A 84 4.75 18.49 4.54
N ALA A 85 4.41 17.80 5.63
CA ALA A 85 3.86 18.44 6.81
C ALA A 85 4.87 19.44 7.39
N ALA A 86 4.41 20.67 7.60
CA ALA A 86 5.15 21.74 8.26
C ALA A 86 4.43 22.11 9.57
N THR A 87 5.02 23.03 10.33
CA THR A 87 4.48 23.38 11.65
C THR A 87 3.18 24.16 11.56
N ASP A 88 2.42 24.17 12.66
CA ASP A 88 1.23 25.01 12.82
C ASP A 88 0.14 24.75 11.76
N GLY A 89 0.00 23.50 11.31
CA GLY A 89 -1.01 23.11 10.31
C GLY A 89 -0.70 23.59 8.90
N HIS A 90 0.58 23.83 8.58
CA HIS A 90 1.02 24.16 7.24
C HIS A 90 1.52 22.92 6.49
N LEU A 91 1.52 23.02 5.17
CA LEU A 91 2.13 22.08 4.25
C LEU A 91 3.17 22.83 3.42
N LYS A 92 4.33 22.23 3.22
CA LYS A 92 5.33 22.73 2.29
C LYS A 92 5.16 22.03 0.96
N CYS A 93 4.81 22.77 -0.09
CA CYS A 93 4.79 22.25 -1.45
C CYS A 93 6.22 22.12 -1.97
N LEU A 94 6.66 20.92 -2.37
CA LEU A 94 8.03 20.69 -2.83
C LEU A 94 8.25 21.14 -4.28
N THR A 95 7.19 21.40 -5.05
CA THR A 95 7.28 21.91 -6.41
C THR A 95 7.65 23.41 -6.45
N CYS A 96 6.96 24.25 -5.67
CA CYS A 96 7.20 25.69 -5.64
C CYS A 96 7.91 26.17 -4.36
N ASN A 97 8.18 25.26 -3.42
CA ASN A 97 8.83 25.52 -2.13
C ASN A 97 8.13 26.62 -1.31
N GLN A 98 6.80 26.70 -1.41
CA GLN A 98 5.96 27.60 -0.62
C GLN A 98 5.29 26.82 0.51
N ASP A 99 5.23 27.45 1.69
CA ASP A 99 4.36 27.02 2.78
C ASP A 99 2.93 27.48 2.49
N VAL A 100 1.99 26.55 2.56
CA VAL A 100 0.55 26.75 2.34
C VAL A 100 -0.21 26.24 3.55
N ARG A 101 -1.32 26.87 3.91
CA ARG A 101 -2.15 26.40 5.01
C ARG A 101 -2.86 25.12 4.58
N ALA A 102 -2.92 24.11 5.44
CA ALA A 102 -3.64 22.88 5.12
C ALA A 102 -5.13 23.12 4.82
N ASP A 103 -5.74 24.18 5.38
CA ASP A 103 -7.14 24.54 5.13
C ASP A 103 -7.40 25.25 3.80
N GLU A 104 -6.35 25.70 3.12
CA GLU A 104 -6.44 26.36 1.80
C GLU A 104 -6.15 25.39 0.64
N VAL A 105 -5.68 24.18 0.95
CA VAL A 105 -5.32 23.16 -0.05
C VAL A 105 -6.56 22.38 -0.46
N ALA A 106 -6.73 22.16 -1.76
CA ALA A 106 -7.77 21.29 -2.27
C ALA A 106 -7.38 19.82 -2.05
N VAL A 107 -8.21 19.08 -1.30
CA VAL A 107 -8.02 17.65 -1.03
C VAL A 107 -8.93 16.85 -1.96
N TYR A 108 -8.34 15.98 -2.77
CA TYR A 108 -9.05 15.15 -3.75
C TYR A 108 -9.20 13.69 -3.30
N GLY A 109 -8.42 13.27 -2.32
CA GLY A 109 -8.49 11.92 -1.79
C GLY A 109 -7.64 11.81 -0.53
N LEU A 110 -8.07 10.97 0.39
CA LEU A 110 -7.33 10.64 1.60
C LEU A 110 -7.51 9.14 1.87
N ARG A 111 -6.39 8.44 2.04
CA ARG A 111 -6.38 7.01 2.33
C ARG A 111 -5.53 6.75 3.56
N ARG A 112 -6.13 6.10 4.55
CA ARG A 112 -5.42 5.63 5.74
C ARG A 112 -4.89 4.22 5.48
N LEU A 113 -3.64 4.01 5.83
CA LEU A 113 -2.88 2.79 5.63
C LEU A 113 -2.19 2.40 6.93
N GLU A 114 -2.04 1.10 7.12
CA GLU A 114 -1.24 0.49 8.18
C GLU A 114 -0.04 -0.19 7.52
N GLY A 115 1.12 -0.16 8.17
CA GLY A 115 2.33 -0.77 7.64
C GLY A 115 2.14 -2.26 7.40
N VAL A 116 2.57 -2.73 6.22
CA VAL A 116 2.48 -4.16 5.86
C VAL A 116 3.33 -5.04 6.80
N SER A 117 4.40 -4.47 7.36
CA SER A 117 5.29 -5.14 8.31
C SER A 117 4.85 -4.96 9.77
N ASP A 118 4.44 -3.74 10.13
CA ASP A 118 4.00 -3.39 11.47
C ASP A 118 2.67 -2.63 11.38
N PRO A 119 1.55 -3.19 11.88
CA PRO A 119 0.27 -2.49 11.88
C PRO A 119 0.27 -1.23 12.76
N ALA A 120 1.24 -1.06 13.65
CA ALA A 120 1.43 0.18 14.41
C ALA A 120 1.92 1.35 13.53
N ASP A 121 2.50 1.08 12.36
CA ASP A 121 2.93 2.09 11.39
C ASP A 121 1.71 2.65 10.63
N MET A 122 0.99 3.57 11.28
CA MET A 122 -0.22 4.19 10.74
C MET A 122 0.11 5.46 9.95
N SER A 123 -0.26 5.49 8.67
CA SER A 123 -0.01 6.62 7.75
C SER A 123 -1.22 6.96 6.89
N ALA A 124 -1.51 8.24 6.73
CA ALA A 124 -2.53 8.76 5.82
C ALA A 124 -1.86 9.39 4.60
N ILE A 125 -2.24 8.93 3.41
CA ILE A 125 -1.81 9.50 2.13
C ILE A 125 -2.94 10.35 1.57
N ALA A 126 -2.69 11.65 1.41
CA ALA A 126 -3.64 12.57 0.83
C ALA A 126 -3.16 13.12 -0.52
N ALA A 127 -4.07 13.19 -1.49
CA ALA A 127 -3.87 13.80 -2.79
C ALA A 127 -4.36 15.25 -2.76
N LEU A 128 -3.48 16.16 -3.11
CA LEU A 128 -3.60 17.60 -2.85
C LEU A 128 -3.30 18.42 -4.10
N GLU A 129 -3.88 19.62 -4.18
CA GLU A 129 -3.47 20.64 -5.15
C GLU A 129 -3.04 21.93 -4.45
N CYS A 130 -1.85 22.42 -4.82
CA CYS A 130 -1.25 23.60 -4.25
C CYS A 130 -1.97 24.87 -4.72
N PRO A 131 -2.55 25.69 -3.83
CA PRO A 131 -3.24 26.91 -4.22
C PRO A 131 -2.32 28.01 -4.77
N ARG A 132 -0.98 27.85 -4.62
CA ARG A 132 0.02 28.84 -5.06
C ARG A 132 0.48 28.63 -6.50
N CYS A 133 0.67 27.38 -6.92
CA CYS A 133 1.21 27.05 -8.24
C CYS A 133 0.35 26.06 -9.05
N GLY A 134 -0.73 25.54 -8.47
CA GLY A 134 -1.59 24.54 -9.10
C GLY A 134 -0.97 23.14 -9.20
N ALA A 135 0.20 22.90 -8.58
CA ALA A 135 0.82 21.59 -8.59
C ALA A 135 -0.03 20.58 -7.81
N LYS A 136 -0.30 19.45 -8.46
CA LYS A 136 -0.95 18.29 -7.84
C LYS A 136 0.10 17.35 -7.29
N GLY A 137 -0.13 16.82 -6.10
CA GLY A 137 0.84 15.96 -5.44
C GLY A 137 0.28 15.23 -4.25
N THR A 138 1.10 14.40 -3.63
CA THR A 138 0.73 13.63 -2.44
C THR A 138 1.45 14.13 -1.18
N VAL A 139 0.84 13.90 -0.02
CA VAL A 139 1.48 14.00 1.29
C VAL A 139 1.29 12.70 2.04
N ALA A 140 2.34 12.21 2.69
CA ALA A 140 2.26 11.13 3.67
C ALA A 140 2.34 11.72 5.08
N ILE A 141 1.37 11.38 5.92
CA ILE A 141 1.25 11.91 7.28
C ILE A 141 1.07 10.76 8.26
N LYS A 142 1.93 10.64 9.27
CA LYS A 142 1.70 9.66 10.34
C LYS A 142 0.48 10.01 11.18
N TYR A 143 -0.25 9.00 11.64
CA TYR A 143 -1.35 9.19 12.59
C TYR A 143 -1.28 8.20 13.76
N GLY A 144 -1.93 8.54 14.87
CA GLY A 144 -1.89 7.73 16.10
C GLY A 144 -0.67 8.02 16.99
N PRO A 145 -0.19 7.04 17.78
CA PRO A 145 0.78 7.28 18.84
C PRO A 145 2.16 7.70 18.34
N GLU A 146 2.49 7.40 17.08
CA GLU A 146 3.75 7.79 16.46
C GLU A 146 3.70 9.14 15.73
N ALA A 147 2.52 9.76 15.63
CA ALA A 147 2.37 11.02 14.92
C ALA A 147 2.99 12.18 15.71
N SER A 148 3.74 13.04 15.02
CA SER A 148 4.12 14.32 15.60
C SER A 148 2.89 15.23 15.79
N PRO A 149 2.96 16.23 16.70
CA PRO A 149 1.89 17.21 16.86
C PRO A 149 1.52 17.93 15.55
N ASP A 150 2.55 18.29 14.77
CA ASP A 150 2.38 18.97 13.49
C ASP A 150 1.63 18.11 12.46
N GLU A 151 2.00 16.84 12.35
CA GLU A 151 1.29 15.87 11.51
C GLU A 151 -0.16 15.68 11.94
N ALA A 152 -0.41 15.58 13.24
CA ALA A 152 -1.77 15.43 13.78
C ALA A 152 -2.64 16.67 13.48
N ASP A 153 -2.08 17.87 13.56
CA ASP A 153 -2.80 19.10 13.24
C ASP A 153 -3.11 19.24 11.76
N VAL A 154 -2.14 18.92 10.88
CA VAL A 154 -2.37 18.89 9.44
C VAL A 154 -3.45 17.86 9.08
N LEU A 155 -3.35 16.64 9.60
CA LEU A 155 -4.30 15.56 9.27
C LEU A 155 -5.73 15.93 9.64
N ARG A 156 -5.96 16.50 10.83
CA ARG A 156 -7.30 16.96 11.25
C ARG A 156 -7.93 17.94 10.27
N VAL A 157 -7.11 18.74 9.59
CA VAL A 157 -7.58 19.69 8.59
C VAL A 157 -7.87 19.00 7.26
N LEU A 158 -7.02 18.06 6.84
CA LEU A 158 -7.17 17.32 5.58
C LEU A 158 -8.29 16.29 5.59
N GLU A 159 -8.70 15.80 6.77
CA GLU A 159 -9.80 14.83 6.93
C GLU A 159 -11.19 15.45 6.78
N LYS A 160 -11.26 16.77 6.58
CA LYS A 160 -12.51 17.41 6.15
C LYS A 160 -12.89 16.85 4.78
N GLU A 161 -14.20 16.73 4.55
CA GLU A 161 -14.77 16.09 3.36
C GLU A 161 -13.97 16.39 2.08
N PRO A 162 -13.34 15.37 1.45
CA PRO A 162 -12.59 15.58 0.23
C PRO A 162 -13.53 16.05 -0.89
N LEU A 163 -13.00 16.87 -1.80
CA LEU A 163 -13.77 17.41 -2.92
C LEU A 163 -14.25 16.25 -3.83
N PRO A 164 -15.51 16.29 -4.31
CA PRO A 164 -16.10 15.24 -5.14
C PRO A 164 -15.54 15.19 -6.57
#